data_AF-A0A2G6PA01-F1
#
_entry.id   AF-A0A2G6PA01-F1
#
_cell.length_a   1.000
_cell.length_b   1.000
_cell.length_c   1.000
_cell.angle_alpha   90.00
_cell.angle_beta   90.00
_cell.angle_gamma   90.00
#
_symmetry.space_group_name_H-M   'P 1'
#
loop_
_entity.id
_entity.type
_entity.pdbx_description
1 polymer ?
#
loop_
_entity_poly.entity_id
_entity_poly.type
_entity_poly.pdbx_seq_one_letter_code
_entity_poly.pdbx_strand_id
1 'polypeptide(L)' 'NYIKPALEQGLIEMTIPDKPRSKNQKYKKKSS' A
#
# COMPACT_ATOMS: atom_id res chain seq x y z
N ASN A 1 3.47 13.00 2.29
CA ASN A 1 4.37 11.83 2.13
C ASN A 1 3.96 10.72 3.13
N TYR A 2 2.69 10.27 3.09
CA TYR A 2 2.08 9.53 4.22
C TYR A 2 1.96 8.02 3.99
N ILE A 3 2.09 7.56 2.75
CA ILE A 3 1.88 6.14 2.40
C ILE A 3 3.13 5.31 2.70
N LYS A 4 4.33 5.85 2.47
CA LYS A 4 5.61 5.18 2.76
C LYS A 4 5.71 4.69 4.21
N PRO A 5 5.51 5.52 5.24
CA PRO A 5 5.63 5.05 6.62
C PRO A 5 4.58 3.98 6.96
N ALA A 6 3.34 4.11 6.48
CA ALA A 6 2.30 3.12 6.75
C ALA A 6 2.57 1.78 6.05
N LEU A 7 3.21 1.80 4.88
CA LEU A 7 3.63 0.59 4.15
C LEU A 7 4.83 -0.08 4.83
N GLU A 8 5.82 0.71 5.28
CA GLU A 8 6.99 0.21 6.01
C GLU A 8 6.63 -0.36 7.38
N GLN A 9 5.66 0.25 8.07
CA GLN A 9 5.10 -0.26 9.33
C GLN A 9 4.20 -1.48 9.13
N GLY A 10 3.93 -1.89 7.88
CA GLY A 10 3.06 -3.03 7.58
C GLY A 10 1.59 -2.80 7.92
N LEU A 11 1.17 -1.56 8.15
CA LEU A 11 -0.21 -1.18 8.48
C LEU A 11 -1.13 -1.24 7.24
N ILE A 12 -0.54 -1.04 6.07
CA ILE A 12 -1.23 -1.11 4.78
C ILE A 12 -0.39 -1.92 3.79
N GLU A 13 -1.06 -2.58 2.85
CA GLU A 13 -0.41 -3.31 1.76
C GLU A 13 -0.97 -2.92 0.39
N MET A 14 -0.12 -3.02 -0.63
CA MET A 14 -0.49 -2.77 -2.02
C MET A 14 -1.37 -3.90 -2.55
N THR A 15 -2.47 -3.56 -3.21
CA THR A 15 -3.33 -4.57 -3.85
C THR A 15 -2.78 -5.03 -5.20
N ILE A 16 -1.99 -4.18 -5.88
CA ILE A 16 -1.39 -4.49 -7.19
C ILE A 16 0.14 -4.28 -7.11
N PRO A 17 0.88 -5.16 -6.43
CA PRO A 17 2.33 -4.99 -6.27
C PRO A 17 3.12 -5.06 -7.59
N ASP A 18 2.57 -5.72 -8.62
CA ASP A 18 3.16 -5.81 -9.97
C ASP A 18 3.23 -4.45 -10.70
N LYS A 19 2.29 -3.54 -10.41
CA LYS A 19 2.18 -2.22 -11.07
C LYS A 19 2.01 -1.10 -10.04
N PRO A 20 3.04 -0.79 -9.26
CA PRO A 20 2.95 0.15 -8.13
C PRO A 20 2.61 1.59 -8.54
N ARG A 21 2.83 1.95 -9.81
CA ARG A 21 2.50 3.25 -10.41
C ARG A 21 1.16 3.28 -11.15
N SER A 22 0.38 2.19 -11.09
CA SER A 22 -0.93 2.15 -11.74
C SER A 22 -1.87 3.19 -11.15
N LYS A 23 -2.66 3.86 -11.99
CA LYS A 23 -3.73 4.77 -11.56
C LYS A 23 -4.77 4.05 -10.68
N ASN A 24 -4.92 2.75 -10.86
CA ASN A 24 -5.85 1.90 -10.10
C ASN A 24 -5.18 1.27 -8.86
N GLN A 25 -3.95 1.67 -8.52
CA GLN A 25 -3.28 1.20 -7.31
C GLN A 25 -4.10 1.58 -6.08
N LYS A 26 -4.46 0.57 -5.29
CA LYS A 26 -5.14 0.75 -4.01
C LYS A 26 -4.26 0.18 -2.89
N TYR A 27 -4.52 0.69 -1.70
CA TYR A 27 -3.90 0.24 -0.46
C TYR A 27 -5.01 -0.22 0.46
N LYS A 28 -4.87 -1.41 1.05
CA LYS A 28 -5.81 -1.91 2.06
C LYS A 28 -5.12 -1.94 3.41
N LYS A 29 -5.88 -1.68 4.48
CA LYS A 29 -5.38 -1.84 5.84
C LYS A 29 -5.10 -3.31 6.08
N LYS A 30 -3.90 -3.61 6.54
CA LYS A 30 -3.52 -4.93 7.02
C LYS A 30 -3.95 -4.98 8.48
N SER A 31 -5.19 -5.41 8.69
CA SER A 31 -5.69 -5.69 10.03
C SER A 31 -5.01 -6.97 10.50
N SER A 32 -4.00 -6.83 11.36
CA SER A 32 -3.51 -7.96 12.16
C SER A 32 -4.57 -8.42 13.15
#